data_AF-A0A3R9F7Q5-F1
#
_entry.id   AF-A0A3R9F7Q5-F1
#
_cell.length_a   1.000
_cell.length_b   1.000
_cell.length_c   1.000
_cell.angle_alpha   90.00
_cell.angle_beta   90.00
_cell.angle_gamma   90.00
#
_symmetry.space_group_name_H-M   'P 1'
#
loop_
_entity.id
_entity.type
_entity.pdbx_description
1 polymer ?
#
loop_
_entity_poly.entity_id
_entity_poly.type
_entity_poly.pdbx_seq_one_letter_code
_entity_poly.pdbx_strand_id
1 'polypeptide(L)'
;MKPEETVYFVIALRLATDHDAESDFIFGGDHFLIEAVERCSMLEFDSATKKIKKAFPLHKVMITYQPLFEAFGMLTRLQDLESEMAETGGIAHANSNPSRLRAAFDWEQKHNATIQKGSC
;
A
#
# COMPACT_ATOMS: atom_id res chain seq x y z
N MET A 1 -30.26 -4.78 5.24
CA MET A 1 -28.81 -4.60 5.06
C MET A 1 -28.59 -3.38 4.21
N LYS A 2 -27.78 -2.42 4.66
CA LYS A 2 -27.26 -1.38 3.76
C LYS A 2 -26.35 -2.09 2.75
N PRO A 3 -26.38 -1.75 1.45
CA PRO A 3 -25.38 -2.26 0.53
C PRO A 3 -24.01 -1.85 1.09
N GLU A 4 -23.11 -2.81 1.28
CA GLU A 4 -21.73 -2.48 1.60
C GLU A 4 -21.17 -1.66 0.44
N GLU A 5 -20.80 -0.42 0.75
CA GLU A 5 -20.28 0.49 -0.25
C GLU A 5 -18.92 -0.03 -0.69
N THR A 6 -18.79 -0.41 -1.96
CA THR A 6 -17.54 -0.97 -2.48
C THR A 6 -16.42 0.06 -2.35
N VAL A 7 -15.37 -0.35 -1.65
CA VAL A 7 -14.19 0.49 -1.39
C VAL A 7 -13.11 0.19 -2.43
N TYR A 8 -12.49 1.25 -2.91
CA TYR A 8 -11.36 1.24 -3.82
C TYR A 8 -10.14 1.87 -3.17
N PHE A 9 -8.97 1.46 -3.66
CA PHE A 9 -7.69 2.05 -3.35
C PHE A 9 -7.06 2.58 -4.63
N VAL A 10 -6.70 3.86 -4.62
CA VAL A 10 -5.85 4.50 -5.63
C VAL A 10 -4.44 4.57 -5.07
N ILE A 11 -3.49 3.95 -5.75
CA ILE A 11 -2.15 3.68 -5.24
C ILE A 11 -1.11 4.34 -6.14
N ALA A 12 -0.23 5.15 -5.56
CA ALA A 12 0.94 5.69 -6.25
C ALA A 12 2.12 4.73 -6.10
N LEU A 13 2.73 4.36 -7.24
CA LEU A 13 3.84 3.43 -7.34
C LEU A 13 5.06 4.13 -7.96
N ARG A 14 6.20 4.14 -7.27
CA ARG A 14 7.49 4.50 -7.89
C ARG A 14 8.24 3.24 -8.31
N LEU A 15 9.12 3.40 -9.30
CA LEU A 15 10.07 2.34 -9.65
C LEU A 15 11.05 2.16 -8.47
N ALA A 16 11.40 0.90 -8.20
CA ALA A 16 12.47 0.56 -7.28
C ALA A 16 13.82 1.00 -7.84
N THR A 17 14.74 1.27 -6.94
CA THR A 17 16.14 1.62 -7.20
C THR A 17 17.05 0.62 -6.48
N ASP A 18 18.33 0.61 -6.83
CA ASP A 18 19.32 -0.28 -6.19
C ASP A 18 19.51 -0.02 -4.68
N HIS A 19 18.98 1.09 -4.17
CA HIS A 19 18.99 1.44 -2.75
C HIS A 19 17.78 0.92 -1.98
N ASP A 20 16.78 0.37 -2.68
CA ASP A 20 15.58 -0.19 -2.06
C ASP A 20 15.83 -1.63 -1.63
N ALA A 21 15.62 -1.91 -0.34
CA ALA A 21 15.79 -3.24 0.20
C ALA A 21 14.68 -4.22 -0.23
N GLU A 22 13.53 -3.70 -0.67
CA GLU A 22 12.31 -4.46 -0.89
C GLU A 22 11.51 -3.91 -2.08
N SER A 23 10.60 -4.72 -2.62
CA SER A 23 9.65 -4.33 -3.66
C SER A 23 8.25 -4.79 -3.28
N ASP A 24 7.23 -3.97 -3.56
CA ASP A 24 5.83 -4.30 -3.28
C ASP A 24 5.15 -5.03 -4.42
N PHE A 25 5.47 -4.62 -5.65
CA PHE A 25 4.91 -5.20 -6.85
C PHE A 25 6.00 -5.42 -7.88
N ILE A 26 5.89 -6.54 -8.60
CA ILE A 26 6.73 -6.84 -9.77
C ILE A 26 5.77 -7.02 -10.95
N PHE A 27 5.91 -6.18 -11.97
CA PHE A 27 5.08 -6.24 -13.17
C PHE A 27 5.94 -6.14 -14.41
N GLY A 28 5.95 -7.19 -15.25
CA GLY A 28 6.74 -7.21 -16.48
C GLY A 28 8.25 -7.10 -16.27
N GLY A 29 8.76 -7.52 -15.11
CA GLY A 29 10.17 -7.40 -14.72
C GLY A 29 10.54 -6.07 -14.05
N ASP A 30 9.66 -5.08 -14.08
CA ASP A 30 9.84 -3.84 -13.33
C ASP A 30 9.40 -4.03 -11.87
N HIS A 31 10.20 -3.50 -10.95
CA HIS A 31 9.94 -3.52 -9.51
C HIS A 31 9.36 -2.17 -9.06
N PHE A 32 8.32 -2.19 -8.22
CA PHE A 32 7.63 -0.99 -7.75
C PHE A 32 7.48 -0.97 -6.24
N LEU A 33 7.54 0.24 -5.66
CA LEU A 33 7.20 0.53 -4.27
C LEU A 33 5.98 1.44 -4.20
N ILE A 34 5.06 1.11 -3.29
CA ILE A 34 3.94 1.95 -2.89
C ILE A 34 4.47 3.14 -2.11
N GLU A 35 4.16 4.34 -2.59
CA GLU A 35 4.47 5.61 -1.92
C GLU A 35 3.24 6.25 -1.27
N ALA A 36 2.05 6.03 -1.85
CA ALA A 36 0.80 6.53 -1.29
C ALA A 36 -0.37 5.62 -1.62
N VAL A 37 -1.35 5.56 -0.71
CA VAL A 37 -2.63 4.91 -0.91
C VAL A 37 -3.75 5.87 -0.51
N GLU A 38 -4.71 6.08 -1.40
CA GLU A 38 -5.94 6.81 -1.13
C GLU A 38 -7.11 5.83 -1.14
N ARG A 39 -7.86 5.76 -0.05
CA ARG A 39 -9.09 4.97 0.07
C ARG A 39 -10.29 5.81 -0.40
N CYS A 40 -11.10 5.29 -1.31
CA CYS A 40 -12.24 6.02 -1.84
C CYS A 40 -13.43 5.10 -2.16
N SER A 41 -14.63 5.67 -2.23
CA SER A 41 -15.79 5.04 -2.87
C SER A 41 -15.72 5.19 -4.39
N MET A 42 -16.65 4.55 -5.11
CA MET A 42 -16.78 4.75 -6.57
C MET A 42 -17.13 6.21 -6.94
N LEU A 43 -17.87 6.91 -6.07
CA LEU A 43 -18.26 8.31 -6.30
C LEU A 43 -17.07 9.27 -6.18
N GLU A 44 -16.10 8.93 -5.34
CA GLU A 44 -14.89 9.73 -5.08
C GLU A 44 -13.69 9.30 -5.93
N PHE A 45 -13.90 8.34 -6.83
CA PHE A 45 -12.82 7.71 -7.59
C PHE A 45 -12.01 8.70 -8.43
N ASP A 46 -12.70 9.59 -9.14
CA ASP A 46 -12.07 10.60 -10.00
C ASP A 46 -11.32 11.65 -9.20
N SER A 47 -11.86 12.06 -8.05
CA SER A 47 -11.21 13.05 -7.18
C SER A 47 -9.97 12.45 -6.51
N ALA A 48 -10.07 11.22 -5.99
CA ALA A 48 -8.96 10.47 -5.44
C ALA A 48 -7.83 10.26 -6.47
N THR A 49 -8.19 9.85 -7.69
CA THR A 49 -7.22 9.66 -8.78
C THR A 49 -6.52 10.96 -9.15
N LYS A 50 -7.25 12.08 -9.28
CA LYS A 50 -6.67 13.39 -9.57
C LYS A 50 -5.74 13.86 -8.45
N LYS A 51 -6.13 13.66 -7.19
CA LYS A 51 -5.34 14.02 -6.01
C LYS A 51 -4.00 13.27 -6.00
N ILE A 52 -4.02 11.95 -6.15
CA ILE A 52 -2.81 11.13 -6.23
C ILE A 52 -1.93 11.53 -7.41
N LYS A 53 -2.49 11.68 -8.62
CA LYS A 53 -1.71 12.09 -9.81
C LYS A 53 -1.09 13.47 -9.66
N LYS A 54 -1.77 14.40 -8.98
CA LYS A 54 -1.24 15.75 -8.70
C LYS A 54 -0.10 15.72 -7.69
N ALA A 55 -0.21 14.91 -6.63
CA ALA A 55 0.82 14.78 -5.61
C ALA A 55 2.04 13.99 -6.11
N PHE A 56 1.83 12.97 -6.96
CA PHE A 56 2.86 12.05 -7.44
C PHE A 56 2.91 12.00 -8.98
N PRO A 57 3.28 13.10 -9.66
CA PRO A 57 3.16 13.22 -11.12
C PRO A 57 4.08 12.28 -11.92
N LEU A 58 5.16 11.77 -11.31
CA LEU A 58 6.11 10.85 -11.94
C LEU A 58 5.85 9.38 -11.60
N HIS A 59 4.84 9.09 -10.78
CA HIS A 59 4.56 7.73 -10.31
C HIS A 59 3.54 7.05 -11.22
N LYS A 60 3.62 5.72 -11.32
CA LYS A 60 2.54 4.92 -11.90
C LYS A 60 1.37 4.91 -10.91
N VAL A 61 0.15 4.88 -11.45
CA VAL A 61 -1.07 4.77 -10.63
C VAL A 61 -1.68 3.40 -10.85
N MET A 62 -1.84 2.66 -9.76
CA MET A 62 -2.56 1.39 -9.73
C MET A 62 -3.85 1.57 -8.95
N ILE A 63 -4.89 0.85 -9.35
CA ILE A 63 -6.21 0.92 -8.73
C ILE A 63 -6.66 -0.50 -8.46
N THR A 64 -7.20 -0.74 -7.26
CA THR A 64 -7.78 -2.02 -6.87
C THR A 64 -8.97 -1.81 -5.95
N TYR A 65 -9.82 -2.83 -5.79
CA TYR A 65 -10.89 -2.82 -4.80
C TYR A 65 -10.45 -3.56 -3.53
N GLN A 66 -10.94 -3.09 -2.39
CA GLN A 66 -10.51 -3.57 -1.08
C GLN A 66 -10.62 -5.09 -0.91
N PRO A 67 -11.75 -5.76 -1.27
CA PRO A 67 -11.85 -7.21 -1.18
C PRO A 67 -10.76 -7.99 -1.94
N LEU A 68 -10.32 -7.53 -3.12
CA LEU A 68 -9.22 -8.18 -3.84
C LEU A 68 -7.89 -7.98 -3.14
N PHE A 69 -7.65 -6.78 -2.63
CA PHE A 69 -6.45 -6.48 -1.85
C PHE A 69 -6.38 -7.34 -0.58
N GLU A 70 -7.50 -7.52 0.11
CA GLU A 70 -7.62 -8.39 1.29
C GLU A 70 -7.43 -9.87 0.94
N ALA A 71 -7.94 -10.31 -0.22
CA ALA A 71 -7.77 -11.67 -0.69
C ALA A 71 -6.28 -12.05 -0.86
N PHE A 72 -5.45 -11.14 -1.36
CA PHE A 72 -3.99 -11.37 -1.40
C PHE A 72 -3.39 -11.56 -0.01
N GLY A 73 -3.78 -10.72 0.96
CA GLY A 73 -3.31 -10.87 2.34
C GLY A 73 -3.76 -12.18 2.99
N MET A 74 -4.94 -12.69 2.66
CA MET A 74 -5.39 -14.00 3.12
C MET A 74 -4.59 -15.15 2.49
N LEU A 75 -4.27 -15.07 1.19
CA LEU A 75 -3.47 -16.09 0.51
C LEU A 75 -2.07 -16.22 1.12
N THR A 76 -1.40 -15.10 1.42
CA THR A 76 -0.09 -15.12 2.08
C THR A 76 -0.16 -15.78 3.45
N ARG A 77 -1.17 -15.43 4.26
CA ARG A 77 -1.35 -16.06 5.59
C ARG A 77 -1.59 -17.56 5.49
N LEU A 78 -2.31 -18.02 4.48
CA LEU A 78 -2.51 -19.45 4.25
C LEU A 78 -1.20 -20.14 3.86
N GLN A 79 -0.36 -19.52 3.04
CA GLN A 79 0.96 -20.05 2.69
C GLN A 79 1.91 -20.07 3.90
N ASP A 80 1.87 -19.04 4.74
CA ASP A 80 2.63 -18.99 5.99
C ASP A 80 2.18 -20.12 6.92
N LEU A 81 0.85 -20.33 7.08
CA LEU A 81 0.31 -21.43 7.88
C LEU A 81 0.66 -22.80 7.30
N GLU A 82 0.61 -22.99 5.98
CA GLU A 82 1.05 -24.24 5.33
C GLU A 82 2.55 -24.49 5.57
N SER A 83 3.37 -23.44 5.53
CA SER A 83 4.80 -23.50 5.81
C SER A 83 5.07 -23.78 7.28
N GLU A 84 4.39 -23.10 8.21
CA GLU A 84 4.48 -23.34 9.66
C GLU A 84 3.99 -24.75 10.03
N MET A 85 2.96 -25.27 9.36
CA MET A 85 2.52 -26.67 9.52
C MET A 85 3.54 -27.68 8.97
N ALA A 86 4.31 -27.29 7.97
CA ALA A 86 5.46 -28.08 7.50
C ALA A 86 6.70 -27.90 8.43
N GLU A 87 6.83 -26.75 9.08
CA GLU A 87 7.97 -26.33 9.90
C GLU A 87 7.77 -26.49 11.42
N THR A 88 6.64 -27.01 11.90
CA THR A 88 6.30 -27.16 13.34
C THR A 88 7.14 -28.25 14.04
N GLY A 89 8.45 -28.14 13.89
CA GLY A 89 9.44 -28.18 14.96
C GLY A 89 10.08 -26.82 15.33
N GLY A 90 9.69 -25.66 14.77
CA GLY A 90 10.32 -24.36 15.06
C GLY A 90 9.35 -23.17 15.13
N ILE A 91 9.51 -22.32 16.16
CA ILE A 91 8.62 -21.18 16.45
C ILE A 91 9.25 -19.90 15.89
N ALA A 92 8.51 -19.12 15.07
CA ALA A 92 8.97 -17.82 14.58
C ALA A 92 8.40 -16.66 15.43
N HIS A 93 9.27 -15.71 15.80
CA HIS A 93 8.93 -14.48 16.50
C HIS A 93 8.77 -13.31 15.50
N ALA A 94 7.61 -12.64 15.54
CA ALA A 94 7.35 -11.45 14.73
C ALA A 94 7.99 -10.19 15.33
N ASN A 95 8.91 -9.55 14.60
CA ASN A 95 9.53 -8.29 14.98
C ASN A 95 8.57 -7.10 14.76
N SER A 96 8.43 -6.27 15.79
CA SER A 96 7.57 -5.08 15.79
C SER A 96 8.31 -3.83 15.31
N ASN A 97 8.35 -3.62 14.00
CA ASN A 97 8.56 -2.29 13.41
C ASN A 97 7.31 -1.94 12.59
N PRO A 98 6.79 -0.70 12.61
CA PRO A 98 5.68 -0.33 11.75
C PRO A 98 6.12 -0.52 10.30
N SER A 99 5.48 -1.46 9.60
CA SER A 99 5.86 -1.80 8.24
C SER A 99 5.80 -0.56 7.34
N ARG A 100 6.73 -0.47 6.37
CA ARG A 100 6.76 0.60 5.35
C ARG A 100 5.39 0.83 4.70
N LEU A 101 4.64 -0.27 4.49
CA LEU A 101 3.27 -0.25 3.99
C LEU A 101 2.32 0.57 4.86
N ARG A 102 2.42 0.45 6.20
CA ARG A 102 1.60 1.24 7.14
C ARG A 102 1.89 2.73 7.01
N ALA A 103 3.15 3.10 6.81
CA ALA A 103 3.52 4.50 6.59
C ALA A 103 2.98 5.07 5.27
N ALA A 104 2.70 4.24 4.26
CA ALA A 104 2.12 4.67 2.99
C ALA A 104 0.64 5.06 3.09
N PHE A 105 -0.09 4.56 4.09
CA PHE A 105 -1.47 5.00 4.37
C PHE A 105 -1.50 6.39 5.03
N ASP A 106 -0.47 6.75 5.81
CA ASP A 106 -0.37 8.03 6.53
C ASP A 106 0.41 9.10 5.73
N TRP A 107 0.54 8.94 4.41
CA TRP A 107 1.43 9.72 3.55
C TRP A 107 1.17 11.24 3.60
N GLU A 108 -0.08 11.66 3.76
CA GLU A 108 -0.46 13.07 3.80
C GLU A 108 0.18 13.83 4.96
N GLN A 109 0.29 13.21 6.14
CA GLN A 109 0.91 13.84 7.30
C GLN A 109 2.39 14.11 7.05
N LYS A 110 3.05 13.18 6.37
CA LYS A 110 4.46 13.27 5.98
C LYS A 110 4.68 14.34 4.90
N HIS A 111 3.80 14.39 3.91
CA HIS A 111 3.89 15.31 2.79
C HIS A 111 3.58 16.76 3.20
N ASN A 112 2.64 16.96 4.14
CA ASN A 112 2.21 18.28 4.61
C ASN A 112 3.08 18.85 5.76
N ALA A 113 3.93 18.04 6.41
CA ALA A 113 4.85 18.53 7.45
C ALA A 113 5.83 19.63 6.96
N THR A 114 6.05 19.72 5.64
CA THR A 114 6.85 20.79 5.01
C THR A 114 6.17 22.17 5.11
N ILE A 115 4.88 22.25 5.48
CA ILE A 115 4.14 23.52 5.62
C ILE A 115 4.21 24.08 7.06
N GLN A 116 4.70 23.33 8.05
CA GLN A 116 4.83 23.81 9.45
C GLN A 116 6.21 24.38 9.82
N LYS A 117 7.09 24.69 8.86
CA LYS A 117 8.22 25.61 9.10
C LYS A 117 7.81 27.04 8.73
N GLY A 118 6.97 27.63 9.58
CA GLY A 118 6.47 28.98 9.36
C GLY A 118 5.58 29.46 10.50
N SER A 119 6.12 29.51 11.71
CA SER A 119 5.66 30.48 12.71
C SER A 119 6.89 31.16 13.30
N CYS A 120 6.83 32.48 13.26
CA CYS A 120 7.86 33.47 13.53
C CYS A 120 8.64 33.28 14.84
#